data_AF-A0A9Q1IKS0-F1
#
_entry.id   AF-A0A9Q1IKS0-F1
#
_cell.length_a   1.000
_cell.length_b   1.000
_cell.length_c   1.000
_cell.angle_alpha   90.00
_cell.angle_beta   90.00
_cell.angle_gamma   90.00
#
_symmetry.space_group_name_H-M   'P 1'
#
loop_
_entity.id
_entity.type
_entity.pdbx_description
1 polymer ?
#
loop_
_entity_poly.entity_id
_entity_poly.type
_entity_poly.pdbx_seq_one_letter_code
_entity_poly.pdbx_strand_id
1 'polypeptide(L)'
;MERRLQWLSRLRNELSNSPLVSNVAFGFILMGLEKLVELEFQCPCNPKWNGTFSSAFFVIPAVMAFTLMLIIQGCRCHMHWPKSLSVSSFVPAVVWLILLFLDGQYFACAMTDWKGRFVTVDRAAPQKWCEPTDENDVTPQELMLRSQKLFVVSQVIGIALLVFICVGLIVYVIQESCRQEEEMQEVNNYEMT
;
A
#
# COMPACT_ATOMS: atom_id res chain seq x y z
N MET A 1 22.44 7.67 22.94
CA MET A 1 22.23 8.14 21.56
C MET A 1 23.02 7.30 20.55
N GLU A 2 24.29 6.96 20.83
CA GLU A 2 25.15 6.11 19.97
C GLU A 2 24.58 4.74 19.64
N ARG A 3 24.08 3.98 20.62
CA ARG A 3 23.44 2.68 20.34
C ARG A 3 22.30 2.79 19.33
N ARG A 4 21.58 3.93 19.31
CA ARG A 4 20.49 4.17 18.36
C ARG A 4 20.98 4.39 16.92
N LEU A 5 22.04 5.19 16.78
CA LEU A 5 22.68 5.43 15.50
C LEU A 5 23.36 4.17 14.95
N GLN A 6 23.94 3.35 15.83
CA GLN A 6 24.68 2.14 15.47
C GLN A 6 23.76 1.00 14.98
N TRP A 7 22.53 0.87 15.49
CA TRP A 7 21.56 -0.10 14.95
C TRP A 7 21.00 0.36 13.59
N LEU A 8 20.71 1.66 13.45
CA LEU A 8 20.25 2.23 12.18
C LEU A 8 21.29 2.06 11.08
N SER A 9 22.57 2.28 11.39
CA SER A 9 23.65 2.12 10.41
C SER A 9 23.82 0.66 9.99
N ARG A 10 23.65 -0.31 10.91
CA ARG A 10 23.67 -1.74 10.56
C ARG A 10 22.50 -2.13 9.67
N LEU A 11 21.28 -1.73 10.01
CA LEU A 11 20.11 -1.97 9.17
C LEU A 11 20.26 -1.39 7.78
N ARG A 12 20.74 -0.15 7.68
CA ARG A 12 21.01 0.51 6.40
C ARG A 12 22.02 -0.28 5.57
N ASN A 13 23.09 -0.77 6.21
CA ASN A 13 24.13 -1.56 5.54
C ASN A 13 23.58 -2.89 5.01
N GLU A 14 22.76 -3.58 5.80
CA GLU A 14 22.08 -4.82 5.39
C GLU A 14 21.11 -4.58 4.23
N LEU A 15 20.30 -3.51 4.31
CA LEU A 15 19.38 -3.10 3.23
C LEU A 15 20.12 -2.81 1.93
N SER A 16 21.26 -2.11 2.02
CA SER A 16 22.05 -1.67 0.86
C SER A 16 22.77 -2.83 0.16
N ASN A 17 23.16 -3.87 0.90
CA ASN A 17 23.88 -5.02 0.35
C ASN A 17 22.96 -5.99 -0.42
N SER A 18 21.65 -5.95 -0.20
CA SER A 18 20.70 -6.84 -0.87
C SER A 18 19.31 -6.19 -1.03
N PRO A 19 19.20 -5.15 -1.89
CA PRO A 19 17.97 -4.38 -2.04
C PRO A 19 16.78 -5.26 -2.47
N LEU A 20 17.00 -6.30 -3.28
CA LEU A 20 15.96 -7.23 -3.72
C LEU A 20 15.44 -8.11 -2.57
N VAL A 21 16.34 -8.73 -1.80
CA VAL A 21 15.96 -9.60 -0.67
C VAL A 21 15.26 -8.81 0.42
N SER A 22 15.74 -7.59 0.70
CA SER A 22 15.13 -6.74 1.70
C SER A 22 13.73 -6.26 1.29
N ASN A 23 13.53 -5.87 0.03
CA ASN A 23 12.20 -5.47 -0.46
C ASN A 23 11.17 -6.60 -0.41
N VAL A 24 11.58 -7.84 -0.73
CA VAL A 24 10.72 -9.02 -0.59
C VAL A 24 10.35 -9.25 0.87
N ALA A 25 11.31 -9.17 1.80
CA ALA A 25 11.05 -9.31 3.23
C ALA A 25 10.08 -8.22 3.75
N PHE A 26 10.25 -6.96 3.33
CA PHE A 26 9.31 -5.88 3.66
C PHE A 26 7.91 -6.14 3.11
N GLY A 27 7.78 -6.69 1.90
CA GLY A 27 6.50 -7.09 1.33
C GLY A 27 5.77 -8.13 2.20
N PHE A 28 6.47 -9.16 2.65
CA PHE A 28 5.90 -10.17 3.55
C PHE A 28 5.50 -9.59 4.91
N ILE A 29 6.32 -8.70 5.48
CA ILE A 29 6.00 -8.03 6.74
C ILE A 29 4.72 -7.17 6.58
N LEU A 30 4.63 -6.39 5.51
CA LEU A 30 3.45 -5.55 5.23
C LEU A 30 2.19 -6.40 5.02
N MET A 31 2.30 -7.52 4.31
CA MET A 31 1.19 -8.46 4.14
C MET A 31 0.74 -9.07 5.48
N GLY A 32 1.69 -9.47 6.34
CA GLY A 32 1.37 -10.00 7.67
C GLY A 32 0.70 -8.94 8.56
N LEU A 33 1.18 -7.69 8.51
CA LEU A 33 0.56 -6.57 9.23
C LEU A 33 -0.85 -6.27 8.72
N GLU A 34 -1.06 -6.28 7.40
CA GLU A 34 -2.39 -6.10 6.81
C GLU A 34 -3.36 -7.16 7.34
N LYS A 35 -2.99 -8.45 7.30
CA LYS A 35 -3.83 -9.54 7.82
C LYS A 35 -4.12 -9.41 9.32
N LEU A 36 -3.17 -8.90 10.11
CA LEU A 36 -3.37 -8.67 11.54
C LEU A 36 -4.35 -7.51 11.80
N VAL A 37 -4.21 -6.40 11.07
CA VAL A 37 -5.12 -5.26 11.18
C VAL A 37 -6.51 -5.64 10.67
N GLU A 38 -6.59 -6.48 9.63
CA GLU A 38 -7.84 -6.99 9.06
C GLU A 38 -8.59 -7.86 10.07
N LEU A 39 -7.87 -8.69 10.84
CA LEU A 39 -8.45 -9.54 11.87
C LEU A 39 -9.14 -8.72 12.97
N GLU A 40 -8.52 -7.62 13.40
CA GLU A 40 -9.04 -6.72 14.43
C GLU A 40 -10.05 -5.69 13.90
N PHE A 41 -10.13 -5.52 12.58
CA PHE A 41 -10.98 -4.50 11.97
C PHE A 41 -12.47 -4.83 12.09
N GLN A 42 -13.23 -3.89 12.64
CA GLN A 42 -14.68 -3.94 12.72
C GLN A 42 -15.27 -2.63 12.20
N CYS A 43 -16.15 -2.74 11.19
CA CYS A 43 -16.82 -1.57 10.64
C CYS A 43 -17.83 -1.03 11.65
N PRO A 44 -17.87 0.28 11.95
CA PRO A 44 -18.80 0.84 12.93
C PRO A 44 -20.27 0.81 12.46
N CYS A 45 -20.52 0.52 11.18
CA CYS A 45 -21.85 0.41 10.59
C CYS A 45 -22.73 1.65 10.86
N ASN A 46 -22.11 2.82 10.79
CA ASN A 46 -22.75 4.12 10.89
C ASN A 46 -22.22 5.03 9.77
N PRO A 47 -23.06 5.46 8.81
CA PRO A 47 -22.61 6.15 7.60
C PRO A 47 -21.86 7.46 7.87
N LYS A 48 -22.10 8.10 9.02
CA LYS A 48 -21.36 9.31 9.41
C LYS A 48 -19.89 9.04 9.76
N TRP A 49 -19.58 7.82 10.22
CA TRP A 49 -18.27 7.43 10.71
C TRP A 49 -17.56 6.40 9.84
N ASN A 50 -18.31 5.61 9.06
CA ASN A 50 -17.79 4.55 8.18
C ASN A 50 -16.63 5.03 7.30
N GLY A 51 -16.83 6.12 6.56
CA GLY A 51 -15.81 6.69 5.68
C GLY A 51 -14.57 7.16 6.44
N THR A 52 -14.75 8.03 7.43
CA THR A 52 -13.63 8.61 8.21
C THR A 52 -12.84 7.54 8.94
N PHE A 53 -13.53 6.64 9.66
CA PHE A 53 -12.90 5.56 10.43
C PHE A 53 -12.12 4.62 9.52
N SER A 54 -12.74 4.16 8.43
CA SER A 54 -12.08 3.24 7.50
C SER A 54 -10.90 3.90 6.76
N SER A 55 -11.05 5.17 6.35
CA SER A 55 -9.97 5.92 5.68
C SER A 55 -8.72 6.09 6.55
N ALA A 56 -8.86 6.14 7.87
CA ALA A 56 -7.72 6.22 8.77
C ALA A 56 -6.78 5.00 8.64
N PHE A 57 -7.33 3.80 8.39
CA PHE A 57 -6.54 2.58 8.15
C PHE A 57 -5.79 2.60 6.81
N PHE A 58 -6.29 3.35 5.81
CA PHE A 58 -5.54 3.61 4.59
C PHE A 58 -4.39 4.59 4.83
N VAL A 59 -4.67 5.70 5.50
CA VAL A 59 -3.74 6.84 5.57
C VAL A 59 -2.66 6.65 6.62
N ILE A 60 -3.02 6.26 7.85
CA ILE A 60 -2.06 6.24 8.98
C ILE A 60 -0.91 5.26 8.73
N PRO A 61 -1.13 3.99 8.37
CA PRO A 61 -0.03 3.06 8.19
C PRO A 61 0.79 3.38 6.93
N ALA A 62 0.18 3.92 5.88
CA ALA A 62 0.89 4.40 4.70
C ALA A 62 1.86 5.55 5.04
N VAL A 63 1.39 6.56 5.80
CA VAL A 63 2.23 7.69 6.25
C VAL A 63 3.33 7.21 7.20
N MET A 64 3.01 6.29 8.11
CA MET A 64 3.98 5.70 9.02
C MET A 64 5.09 4.95 8.27
N ALA A 65 4.72 4.07 7.34
CA ALA A 65 5.66 3.30 6.53
C ALA A 65 6.54 4.22 5.66
N PHE A 66 5.94 5.24 5.04
CA PHE A 66 6.67 6.26 4.28
C PHE A 66 7.69 7.01 5.15
N THR A 67 7.27 7.47 6.33
CA THR A 67 8.13 8.22 7.26
C THR A 67 9.28 7.35 7.77
N LEU A 68 9.01 6.09 8.12
CA LEU A 68 10.05 5.14 8.53
C LEU A 68 11.08 4.92 7.42
N MET A 69 10.62 4.78 6.17
CA MET A 69 11.52 4.59 5.04
C MET A 69 12.41 5.83 4.80
N LEU A 70 11.85 7.04 4.92
CA LEU A 70 12.62 8.28 4.86
C LEU A 70 13.70 8.38 5.95
N ILE A 71 13.38 7.94 7.17
CA ILE A 71 14.33 7.92 8.29
C ILE A 71 15.46 6.91 8.01
N ILE A 72 15.14 5.71 7.52
CA ILE A 72 16.11 4.64 7.24
C ILE A 72 17.04 5.04 6.09
N GLN A 73 16.49 5.60 5.02
CA GLN A 73 17.28 6.05 3.86
C GLN A 73 18.18 7.25 4.21
N GLY A 74 17.85 7.97 5.29
CA GLY A 74 18.57 9.14 5.77
C GLY A 74 18.37 10.30 4.81
N CYS A 75 17.35 11.11 5.05
CA CYS A 75 17.12 12.34 4.30
C CYS A 75 18.37 13.23 4.37
N ARG A 76 19.12 13.33 3.26
CA ARG A 76 20.28 14.22 3.15
C ARG A 76 19.77 15.66 3.00
N CYS A 77 19.38 16.28 4.12
CA CYS A 77 19.15 17.72 4.19
C CYS A 77 20.50 18.44 4.24
N HIS A 78 21.30 18.37 3.18
CA HIS A 78 22.42 19.28 2.99
C HIS A 78 22.08 20.21 1.81
N MET A 79 22.26 21.50 2.04
CA MET A 79 21.73 22.64 1.27
C MET A 79 21.87 22.53 -0.26
N HIS A 80 20.89 23.16 -0.92
CA HIS A 80 20.66 23.32 -2.35
C HIS A 80 19.98 22.14 -3.09
N TRP A 81 18.65 22.26 -3.17
CA TRP A 81 17.69 21.46 -3.94
C TRP A 81 17.39 20.04 -3.39
N PRO A 82 16.14 19.74 -2.96
CA PRO A 82 15.73 18.39 -2.58
C PRO A 82 15.49 17.57 -3.86
N LYS A 83 16.56 17.20 -4.58
CA LYS A 83 16.45 16.52 -5.88
C LYS A 83 16.27 15.01 -5.82
N SER A 84 16.14 14.41 -4.64
CA SER A 84 15.80 12.99 -4.58
C SER A 84 15.09 12.63 -3.30
N LEU A 85 13.78 12.91 -3.24
CA LEU A 85 12.90 11.92 -2.60
C LEU A 85 13.10 10.65 -3.43
N SER A 86 13.83 9.68 -2.89
CA SER A 86 14.04 8.43 -3.61
C SER A 86 12.68 7.78 -3.82
N VAL A 87 12.34 7.44 -5.07
CA VAL A 87 11.09 6.74 -5.44
C VAL A 87 10.86 5.51 -4.57
N SER A 88 11.96 4.89 -4.11
CA SER A 88 11.96 3.76 -3.17
C SER A 88 11.31 4.06 -1.80
N SER A 89 11.26 5.32 -1.35
CA SER A 89 10.59 5.71 -0.09
C SER A 89 9.07 5.56 -0.14
N PHE A 90 8.47 5.69 -1.32
CA PHE A 90 7.02 5.53 -1.49
C PHE A 90 6.59 4.08 -1.62
N VAL A 91 7.50 3.16 -1.94
CA VAL A 91 7.18 1.74 -2.19
C VAL A 91 6.40 1.11 -1.03
N PRO A 92 6.79 1.23 0.24
CA PRO A 92 6.04 0.64 1.34
C PRO A 92 4.61 1.19 1.48
N ALA A 93 4.44 2.51 1.28
CA ALA A 93 3.13 3.16 1.35
C ALA A 93 2.21 2.73 0.19
N VAL A 94 2.76 2.63 -1.01
CA VAL A 94 2.03 2.18 -2.20
C VAL A 94 1.62 0.72 -2.07
N VAL A 95 2.55 -0.15 -1.63
CA VAL A 95 2.27 -1.58 -1.38
C VAL A 95 1.16 -1.72 -0.33
N TRP A 96 1.21 -0.95 0.75
CA TRP A 96 0.17 -0.94 1.79
C TRP A 96 -1.23 -0.62 1.21
N LEU A 97 -1.33 0.43 0.39
CA LEU A 97 -2.59 0.82 -0.24
C LEU A 97 -3.12 -0.28 -1.16
N ILE A 98 -2.24 -0.89 -1.98
CA ILE A 98 -2.62 -1.99 -2.88
C ILE A 98 -3.17 -3.17 -2.07
N LEU A 99 -2.49 -3.57 -0.98
CA LEU A 99 -2.95 -4.68 -0.13
C LEU A 99 -4.35 -4.41 0.44
N LEU A 100 -4.61 -3.21 0.96
CA LEU A 100 -5.93 -2.81 1.46
C LEU A 100 -7.01 -2.81 0.37
N PHE A 101 -6.69 -2.37 -0.85
CA PHE A 101 -7.63 -2.41 -1.97
C PHE A 101 -7.92 -3.85 -2.41
N LEU A 102 -6.92 -4.74 -2.40
CA LEU A 102 -7.09 -6.15 -2.72
C LEU A 102 -7.90 -6.91 -1.67
N ASP A 103 -7.78 -6.57 -0.39
CA ASP A 103 -8.66 -7.10 0.66
C ASP A 103 -10.09 -6.55 0.50
N GLY A 104 -10.21 -5.23 0.36
CA GLY A 104 -11.46 -4.55 0.03
C GLY A 104 -12.46 -4.37 1.19
N GLN A 105 -12.21 -4.92 2.39
CA GLN A 105 -13.10 -4.74 3.55
C GLN A 105 -13.17 -3.28 3.99
N TYR A 106 -12.03 -2.61 4.00
CA TYR A 106 -11.94 -1.20 4.34
C TYR A 106 -12.67 -0.33 3.32
N PHE A 107 -12.45 -0.58 2.03
CA PHE A 107 -13.14 0.15 0.96
C PHE A 107 -14.65 -0.06 0.99
N ALA A 108 -15.09 -1.32 1.16
CA ALA A 108 -16.51 -1.65 1.28
C ALA A 108 -17.15 -0.97 2.49
N CYS A 109 -16.50 -0.98 3.66
CA CYS A 109 -16.96 -0.23 4.83
C CYS A 109 -17.01 1.28 4.55
N ALA A 110 -15.99 1.86 3.94
CA ALA A 110 -15.94 3.29 3.65
C ALA A 110 -17.08 3.76 2.71
N MET A 111 -17.47 2.91 1.76
CA MET A 111 -18.55 3.17 0.80
C MET A 111 -19.94 2.74 1.31
N THR A 112 -20.03 2.11 2.48
CA THR A 112 -21.30 1.68 3.07
C THR A 112 -22.05 2.88 3.65
N ASP A 113 -23.23 3.17 3.10
CA ASP A 113 -24.07 4.32 3.44
C ASP A 113 -25.27 3.98 4.36
N TRP A 114 -25.46 2.70 4.71
CA TRP A 114 -26.52 2.28 5.63
C TRP A 114 -26.01 2.08 7.06
N LYS A 115 -26.94 2.20 8.01
CA LYS A 115 -26.73 1.78 9.40
C LYS A 115 -26.98 0.29 9.52
N GLY A 116 -26.24 -0.35 10.42
CA GLY A 116 -26.43 -1.76 10.67
C GLY A 116 -25.65 -2.26 11.86
N ARG A 117 -25.68 -3.58 12.01
CA ARG A 117 -24.90 -4.33 12.98
C ARG A 117 -23.75 -5.01 12.25
N PHE A 118 -22.55 -4.91 12.81
CA PHE A 118 -21.41 -5.64 12.28
C PHE A 118 -21.62 -7.15 12.46
N VAL A 119 -21.48 -7.91 11.38
CA VAL A 119 -21.59 -9.37 11.39
C VAL A 119 -20.48 -10.00 10.55
N THR A 120 -20.02 -11.15 11.02
CA THR A 120 -19.15 -12.05 10.26
C THR A 120 -19.98 -13.26 9.88
N VAL A 121 -20.14 -13.50 8.58
CA VAL A 121 -20.86 -14.68 8.07
C VAL A 121 -19.85 -15.72 7.63
N ASP A 122 -19.83 -16.84 8.34
CA ASP A 122 -18.99 -18.00 8.01
C ASP A 122 -19.60 -18.76 6.83
N ARG A 123 -19.28 -18.32 5.61
CA ARG A 123 -19.44 -19.14 4.38
C ARG A 123 -18.07 -19.68 3.95
N ALA A 124 -17.98 -20.28 2.77
CA ALA A 124 -16.71 -20.78 2.21
C ALA A 124 -15.59 -19.72 2.18
N ALA A 125 -15.92 -18.43 2.24
CA ALA A 125 -15.02 -17.34 2.63
C ALA A 125 -15.72 -16.50 3.72
N PRO A 126 -15.08 -16.21 4.87
CA PRO A 126 -15.67 -15.40 5.93
C PRO A 126 -15.93 -13.99 5.42
N GLN A 127 -17.20 -13.57 5.43
CA GLN A 127 -17.61 -12.27 4.92
C GLN A 127 -17.97 -11.34 6.08
N LYS A 128 -17.15 -10.30 6.30
CA LYS A 128 -17.42 -9.22 7.27
C LYS A 128 -18.24 -8.13 6.60
N TRP A 129 -19.41 -7.79 7.15
CA TRP A 129 -20.26 -6.74 6.59
C TRP A 129 -21.20 -6.12 7.63
N CYS A 130 -21.88 -5.05 7.24
CA CYS A 130 -22.88 -4.38 8.06
C CYS A 130 -24.28 -4.86 7.71
N GLU A 131 -24.85 -5.72 8.54
CA GLU A 131 -26.22 -6.20 8.40
C GLU A 131 -27.22 -5.09 8.75
N PRO A 132 -28.14 -4.72 7.85
CA PRO A 132 -29.13 -3.68 8.13
C PRO A 132 -30.00 -4.07 9.33
N THR A 133 -30.24 -3.12 10.24
CA THR A 133 -31.12 -3.33 11.41
C THR A 133 -32.51 -2.70 11.20
N ASP A 134 -32.61 -1.75 10.28
CA ASP A 134 -33.87 -1.07 9.95
C ASP A 134 -34.57 -1.78 8.77
N GLU A 135 -35.86 -2.04 8.90
CA GLU A 135 -36.76 -2.49 7.82
C GLU A 135 -37.07 -1.35 6.84
N ASN A 136 -36.05 -0.76 6.23
CA ASN A 136 -36.26 0.14 5.10
C ASN A 136 -36.72 -0.68 3.87
N ASP A 137 -37.28 -0.01 2.86
CA ASP A 137 -37.81 -0.61 1.60
C ASP A 137 -36.82 -1.50 0.80
N VAL A 138 -35.55 -1.57 1.23
CA VAL A 138 -34.49 -2.31 0.54
C VAL A 138 -34.27 -3.65 1.22
N THR A 139 -34.28 -4.72 0.43
CA THR A 139 -34.13 -6.07 0.98
C THR A 139 -32.69 -6.32 1.47
N PRO A 140 -32.48 -7.08 2.57
CA PRO A 140 -31.13 -7.43 3.05
C PRO A 140 -30.26 -8.12 1.99
N GLN A 141 -30.89 -8.84 1.06
CA GLN A 141 -30.23 -9.53 -0.05
C GLN A 141 -29.62 -8.55 -1.06
N GLU A 142 -30.31 -7.46 -1.39
CA GLU A 142 -29.80 -6.41 -2.28
C GLU A 142 -28.62 -5.66 -1.66
N LEU A 143 -28.68 -5.39 -0.36
CA LEU A 143 -27.59 -4.77 0.41
C LEU A 143 -26.35 -5.67 0.51
N MET A 144 -26.56 -6.97 0.68
CA MET A 144 -25.49 -7.96 0.62
C MET A 144 -24.83 -7.97 -0.77
N LEU A 145 -25.62 -7.98 -1.85
CA LEU A 145 -25.11 -7.93 -3.22
C LEU A 145 -24.35 -6.62 -3.50
N ARG A 146 -24.84 -5.48 -2.99
CA ARG A 146 -24.15 -4.19 -3.09
C ARG A 146 -22.81 -4.22 -2.37
N SER A 147 -22.78 -4.80 -1.17
CA SER A 147 -21.53 -4.99 -0.42
C SER A 147 -20.53 -5.82 -1.23
N GLN A 148 -20.94 -6.97 -1.78
CA GLN A 148 -20.09 -7.80 -2.63
C GLN A 148 -19.58 -7.06 -3.88
N LYS A 149 -20.42 -6.25 -4.51
CA LYS A 149 -19.99 -5.40 -5.64
C LYS A 149 -18.90 -4.41 -5.20
N LEU A 150 -19.02 -3.79 -4.01
CA LEU A 150 -17.99 -2.89 -3.49
C LEU A 150 -16.65 -3.61 -3.24
N PHE A 151 -16.68 -4.85 -2.74
CA PHE A 151 -15.49 -5.68 -2.61
C PHE A 151 -14.80 -5.92 -3.96
N VAL A 152 -15.56 -6.35 -4.96
CA VAL A 152 -15.03 -6.61 -6.31
C VAL A 152 -14.50 -5.32 -6.94
N VAL A 153 -15.20 -4.21 -6.79
CA VAL A 153 -14.76 -2.89 -7.27
C VAL A 153 -13.42 -2.50 -6.63
N SER A 154 -13.28 -2.70 -5.31
CA SER A 154 -12.02 -2.45 -4.62
C SER A 154 -10.87 -3.29 -5.18
N GLN A 155 -11.10 -4.59 -5.38
CA GLN A 155 -10.10 -5.50 -5.95
C GLN A 155 -9.71 -5.10 -7.37
N VAL A 156 -10.67 -4.71 -8.21
CA VAL A 156 -10.41 -4.22 -9.56
C VAL A 156 -9.55 -2.95 -9.52
N ILE A 157 -9.84 -2.02 -8.60
CA ILE A 157 -9.00 -0.82 -8.39
C ILE A 157 -7.58 -1.23 -7.98
N GLY A 158 -7.44 -2.14 -7.02
CA GLY A 158 -6.14 -2.64 -6.55
C GLY A 158 -5.33 -3.30 -7.67
N ILE A 159 -5.96 -4.18 -8.47
CA ILE A 159 -5.33 -4.84 -9.62
C ILE A 159 -4.95 -3.82 -10.68
N ALA A 160 -5.83 -2.87 -11.01
CA ALA A 160 -5.55 -1.83 -12.00
C ALA A 160 -4.34 -0.95 -11.58
N LEU A 161 -4.28 -0.55 -10.31
CA LEU A 161 -3.14 0.19 -9.76
C LEU A 161 -1.85 -0.64 -9.82
N LEU A 162 -1.91 -1.92 -9.46
CA LEU A 162 -0.76 -2.83 -9.53
C LEU A 162 -0.24 -2.95 -10.98
N VAL A 163 -1.14 -3.19 -11.94
CA VAL A 163 -0.77 -3.28 -13.37
C VAL A 163 -0.12 -1.98 -13.85
N PHE A 164 -0.72 -0.83 -13.53
CA PHE A 164 -0.18 0.47 -13.92
C PHE A 164 1.24 0.70 -13.37
N ILE A 165 1.47 0.35 -12.10
CA ILE A 165 2.77 0.49 -11.46
C ILE A 165 3.78 -0.49 -12.05
N CYS A 166 3.40 -1.75 -12.29
CA CYS A 166 4.27 -2.73 -12.93
C CYS A 166 4.69 -2.29 -14.33
N VAL A 167 3.75 -1.83 -15.16
CA VAL A 167 4.05 -1.32 -16.50
C VAL A 167 4.95 -0.07 -16.42
N GLY A 168 4.65 0.87 -15.53
CA GLY A 168 5.46 2.07 -15.33
C GLY A 168 6.90 1.75 -14.89
N LEU A 169 7.08 0.78 -13.98
CA LEU A 169 8.40 0.33 -13.55
C LEU A 169 9.16 -0.39 -14.67
N ILE A 170 8.49 -1.23 -15.48
CA ILE A 170 9.11 -1.88 -16.64
C ILE A 170 9.59 -0.84 -17.65
N VAL A 171 8.74 0.14 -17.99
CA VAL A 171 9.10 1.22 -18.91
C VAL A 171 10.27 2.04 -18.35
N TYR A 172 10.23 2.38 -17.05
CA TYR A 172 11.31 3.10 -16.39
C TYR A 172 12.64 2.34 -16.47
N VAL A 173 12.63 1.03 -16.16
CA VAL A 173 13.84 0.19 -16.22
C VAL A 173 14.37 0.12 -17.65
N ILE A 174 13.51 -0.09 -18.65
CA ILE A 174 13.91 -0.13 -20.06
C ILE A 174 14.55 1.21 -20.47
N GLN A 175 13.91 2.34 -20.14
CA GLN A 175 14.43 3.67 -20.48
C GLN A 175 15.79 3.94 -19.83
N GLU A 176 15.94 3.58 -18.55
CA GLU A 176 17.19 3.76 -17.82
C GLU A 176 18.30 2.86 -18.39
N SER A 177 17.99 1.61 -18.72
CA SER A 177 18.94 0.68 -19.36
C SER A 177 19.38 1.18 -20.74
N CYS A 178 18.46 1.64 -21.59
CA CYS A 178 18.82 2.22 -22.89
C CYS A 178 19.68 3.47 -22.74
N ARG A 179 19.38 4.36 -21.78
CA ARG A 179 20.20 5.56 -21.54
C ARG A 179 21.63 5.22 -21.11
N GLN A 180 21.80 4.20 -20.26
CA GLN A 180 23.13 3.75 -19.83
C GLN A 180 23.94 3.13 -20.97
N GLU A 181 23.29 2.41 -21.90
CA GLU A 181 23.96 1.87 -23.10
C GLU A 181 24.46 2.98 -24.03
N GLU A 182 23.66 4.02 -24.25
CA GLU A 182 24.04 5.19 -25.07
C GLU A 182 25.21 5.96 -24.46
N GLU A 183 25.16 6.26 -23.15
CA GLU A 183 26.26 6.94 -22.43
C GLU A 183 27.57 6.14 -22.50
N MET A 184 27.51 4.81 -22.39
CA MET A 184 28.70 3.95 -22.45
C MET A 184 29.29 3.86 -23.87
N GLN A 185 28.46 3.93 -24.92
CA GLN A 185 28.93 3.96 -26.31
C GLN A 185 29.58 5.29 -26.68
N GLU A 186 29.03 6.43 -26.24
CA GLU A 186 29.71 7.73 -26.39
C GLU A 186 31.05 7.72 -25.67
N VAL A 187 31.11 7.06 -24.50
CA VAL A 187 32.33 6.94 -23.71
C VAL A 187 33.45 6.23 -24.44
N ASN A 188 33.13 5.07 -25.00
CA ASN A 188 34.12 4.26 -25.69
C ASN A 188 34.60 4.91 -27.00
N ASN A 189 33.76 5.73 -27.65
CA ASN A 189 34.12 6.44 -28.88
C ASN A 189 35.13 7.57 -28.64
N TYR A 190 35.06 8.30 -27.52
CA TYR A 190 36.02 9.36 -27.23
C TYR A 190 37.40 8.83 -26.83
N GLU A 191 37.49 7.61 -26.27
CA GLU A 191 38.76 6.99 -25.87
C GLU A 191 39.56 6.44 -27.07
N MET A 192 38.91 6.27 -28.23
CA MET A 192 39.53 5.75 -29.45
C MET A 192 40.03 6.84 -30.44
N THR A 193 39.78 8.12 -30.16
CA THR A 193 40.25 9.28 -30.95
C THR A 193 41.35 10.04 -30.22
#